data_AF-A0A2V8GB48-F1
#
_entry.id   AF-A0A2V8GB48-F1
#
_cell.length_a   1.000
_cell.length_b   1.000
_cell.length_c   1.000
_cell.angle_alpha   90.00
_cell.angle_beta   90.00
_cell.angle_gamma   90.00
#
_symmetry.space_group_name_H-M   'P 1'
#
loop_
_entity.id
_entity.type
_entity.pdbx_description
1 polymer ?
#
loop_
_entity_poly.entity_id
_entity_poly.type
_entity_poly.pdbx_seq_one_letter_code
_entity_poly.pdbx_strand_id
1 'polypeptide(L)'
;MQSILVLRDERALPLFLYILQNVDHRGALGTIYVRAIEALGALRDPEGVPPLKDALYKGEWWAPRRTAAIRTTAAAALARVGTPEALAVLDEAASSGPRGVRAAVREHAGRARRRSQPEPRG
;
A
#
# COMPACT_ATOMS: atom_id res chain seq x y z
N MET A 1 2.23 -1.52 -33.87
CA MET A 1 1.19 -2.13 -33.01
C MET A 1 1.70 -2.23 -31.57
N GLN A 2 1.63 -1.16 -30.79
CA GLN A 2 2.00 -1.15 -29.36
C GLN A 2 1.04 -0.22 -28.63
N SER A 3 -0.14 -0.71 -28.24
CA SER A 3 -1.11 0.19 -27.58
C SER A 3 -2.22 -0.48 -26.74
N ILE A 4 -2.18 -1.80 -26.51
CA ILE A 4 -3.23 -2.46 -25.71
C ILE A 4 -2.81 -2.68 -24.24
N LEU A 5 -1.50 -2.79 -23.96
CA LEU A 5 -1.00 -2.99 -22.60
C LEU A 5 -1.02 -1.71 -21.76
N VAL A 6 -0.75 -0.54 -22.35
CA VAL A 6 -0.68 0.76 -21.64
C VAL A 6 -2.08 1.29 -21.25
N LEU A 7 -3.10 1.06 -22.08
CA LEU A 7 -4.48 1.50 -21.81
C LEU A 7 -5.18 0.72 -20.67
N ARG A 8 -4.66 -0.45 -20.28
CA ARG A 8 -5.24 -1.23 -19.16
C ARG A 8 -4.85 -0.68 -17.79
N ASP A 9 -3.69 -0.05 -17.66
CA ASP A 9 -3.19 0.44 -16.38
C ASP A 9 -3.89 1.72 -15.92
N GLU A 10 -4.08 2.70 -16.82
CA GLU A 10 -4.72 3.99 -16.46
C GLU A 10 -6.18 3.83 -15.99
N ARG A 11 -6.89 2.81 -16.49
CA ARG A 11 -8.28 2.53 -16.08
C ARG A 11 -8.39 1.64 -14.84
N ALA A 12 -7.30 1.04 -14.40
CA ALA A 12 -7.33 0.12 -13.27
C ALA A 12 -7.33 0.85 -11.92
N LEU A 13 -6.69 2.02 -11.86
CA LEU A 13 -6.62 2.85 -10.65
C LEU A 13 -8.02 3.17 -10.09
N PRO A 14 -8.97 3.79 -10.84
CA PRO A 14 -10.31 4.09 -10.32
C PRO A 14 -11.06 2.88 -9.76
N LEU A 15 -10.89 1.70 -10.36
CA LEU A 15 -11.51 0.47 -9.88
C LEU A 15 -10.93 0.05 -8.51
N PHE A 16 -9.62 0.06 -8.35
CA PHE A 16 -9.01 -0.32 -7.07
C PHE A 16 -9.31 0.70 -5.97
N LEU A 17 -9.34 2.00 -6.31
CA LEU A 17 -9.80 3.04 -5.40
C LEU A 17 -11.24 2.78 -4.95
N TYR A 18 -12.14 2.46 -5.89
CA TYR A 18 -13.52 2.11 -5.60
C TYR A 18 -13.62 0.90 -4.65
N ILE A 19 -12.83 -0.14 -4.88
CA ILE A 19 -12.79 -1.33 -4.02
C ILE A 19 -12.36 -0.96 -2.60
N LEU A 20 -11.28 -0.17 -2.43
CA LEU A 20 -10.78 0.18 -1.09
C LEU A 20 -11.78 1.03 -0.29
N GLN A 21 -12.60 1.82 -0.98
CA GLN A 21 -13.61 2.70 -0.38
C GLN A 21 -14.94 2.00 -0.10
N ASN A 22 -15.37 1.08 -0.98
CA ASN A 22 -16.76 0.57 -0.97
C ASN A 22 -16.88 -0.93 -0.66
N VAL A 23 -15.79 -1.69 -0.71
CA VAL A 23 -15.82 -3.14 -0.46
C VAL A 23 -15.39 -3.44 0.96
N ASP A 24 -16.18 -4.27 1.65
CA ASP A 24 -15.83 -4.76 2.98
C ASP A 24 -14.58 -5.64 2.91
N HIS A 25 -13.58 -5.32 3.72
CA HIS A 25 -12.36 -6.12 3.85
C HIS A 25 -12.57 -7.38 4.71
N ARG A 26 -13.78 -7.60 5.24
CA ARG A 26 -14.18 -8.77 6.02
C ARG A 26 -14.82 -9.86 5.15
N GLY A 27 -14.92 -11.06 5.73
CA GLY A 27 -15.64 -12.17 5.11
C GLY A 27 -15.07 -12.59 3.74
N ALA A 28 -15.96 -12.98 2.84
CA ALA A 28 -15.61 -13.54 1.53
C ALA A 28 -14.91 -12.54 0.59
N LEU A 29 -15.15 -11.24 0.76
CA LEU A 29 -14.60 -10.19 -0.09
C LEU A 29 -13.22 -9.68 0.37
N GLY A 30 -12.75 -10.09 1.55
CA GLY A 30 -11.45 -9.67 2.08
C GLY A 30 -10.27 -9.96 1.15
N THR A 31 -10.33 -11.06 0.39
CA THR A 31 -9.31 -11.40 -0.61
C THR A 31 -9.29 -10.40 -1.77
N ILE A 32 -10.45 -9.90 -2.20
CA ILE A 32 -10.55 -8.89 -3.26
C ILE A 32 -9.97 -7.56 -2.76
N TYR A 33 -10.28 -7.20 -1.52
CA TYR A 33 -9.73 -6.01 -0.86
C TYR A 33 -8.20 -6.04 -0.83
N VAL A 34 -7.60 -7.15 -0.38
CA VAL A 34 -6.13 -7.31 -0.33
C VAL A 34 -5.52 -7.24 -1.73
N ARG A 35 -6.11 -7.89 -2.73
CA ARG A 35 -5.64 -7.82 -4.13
C ARG A 35 -5.68 -6.41 -4.71
N ALA A 36 -6.68 -5.61 -4.35
CA ALA A 36 -6.74 -4.21 -4.77
C ALA A 36 -5.61 -3.37 -4.15
N ILE A 37 -5.24 -3.62 -2.88
CA ILE A 37 -4.07 -2.99 -2.24
C ILE A 37 -2.78 -3.35 -3.00
N GLU A 38 -2.59 -4.63 -3.32
CA GLU A 38 -1.43 -5.10 -4.07
C GLU A 38 -1.33 -4.43 -5.45
N ALA A 39 -2.45 -4.35 -6.15
CA ALA A 39 -2.52 -3.77 -7.49
C ALA A 39 -2.22 -2.26 -7.47
N LEU A 40 -2.75 -1.50 -6.51
CA LEU A 40 -2.38 -0.09 -6.31
C LEU A 40 -0.86 0.09 -6.10
N GLY A 41 -0.25 -0.78 -5.30
CA GLY A 41 1.20 -0.79 -5.13
C GLY A 41 1.98 -1.10 -6.41
N ALA A 42 1.42 -1.92 -7.30
CA ALA A 42 2.04 -2.28 -8.57
C ALA A 42 1.91 -1.17 -9.63
N LEU A 43 0.80 -0.43 -9.62
CA LEU A 43 0.59 0.75 -10.47
C LEU A 43 1.59 1.87 -10.15
N ARG A 44 2.01 1.98 -8.89
CA ARG A 44 2.95 3.00 -8.40
C ARG A 44 2.46 4.44 -8.63
N ASP A 45 1.14 4.60 -8.72
CA ASP A 45 0.50 5.90 -8.90
C ASP A 45 0.40 6.65 -7.56
N PRO A 46 0.81 7.94 -7.50
CA PRO A 46 0.66 8.77 -6.29
C PRO A 46 -0.79 8.90 -5.79
N GLU A 47 -1.79 8.85 -6.66
CA GLU A 47 -3.21 8.92 -6.27
C GLU A 47 -3.63 7.71 -5.42
N GLY A 48 -2.90 6.60 -5.49
CA GLY A 48 -3.10 5.44 -4.64
C GLY A 48 -2.62 5.62 -3.20
N VAL A 49 -1.83 6.66 -2.89
CA VAL A 49 -1.20 6.83 -1.56
C VAL A 49 -2.23 7.03 -0.44
N PRO A 50 -3.22 7.94 -0.55
CA PRO A 50 -4.21 8.14 0.52
C PRO A 50 -4.98 6.87 0.93
N PRO A 51 -5.59 6.09 0.02
CA PRO A 51 -6.32 4.89 0.41
C PRO A 51 -5.39 3.76 0.89
N LEU A 52 -4.15 3.70 0.42
CA LEU A 52 -3.14 2.79 0.99
C LEU A 52 -2.76 3.19 2.43
N LYS A 53 -2.68 4.49 2.74
CA LYS A 53 -2.54 4.98 4.13
C LYS A 53 -3.73 4.53 4.95
N ASP A 54 -4.96 4.72 4.48
CA ASP A 54 -6.14 4.29 5.23
C ASP A 54 -6.12 2.78 5.51
N ALA A 55 -5.78 1.95 4.52
CA ALA A 55 -5.64 0.51 4.68
C ALA A 55 -4.55 0.13 5.71
N LEU A 56 -3.43 0.88 5.75
CA LEU A 56 -2.36 0.67 6.74
C LEU A 56 -2.83 0.89 8.19
N TYR A 57 -3.81 1.76 8.42
CA TYR A 57 -4.34 2.00 9.77
C TYR A 57 -5.63 1.21 10.06
N LYS A 58 -6.26 0.63 9.03
CA LYS A 58 -7.46 -0.19 9.13
C LYS A 58 -7.24 -1.49 9.91
N GLY A 59 -8.36 -2.07 10.36
CA GLY A 59 -8.43 -3.41 10.94
C GLY A 59 -9.14 -3.46 12.29
N GLU A 60 -9.43 -4.68 12.71
CA GLU A 60 -10.17 -4.97 13.93
C GLU A 60 -9.32 -5.72 14.96
N TRP A 61 -9.56 -5.43 16.24
CA TRP A 61 -8.87 -6.09 17.35
C TRP A 61 -9.26 -7.57 17.47
N TRP A 62 -10.50 -7.93 17.12
CA TRP A 62 -11.01 -9.30 17.17
C TRP A 62 -10.55 -10.18 15.99
N ALA A 63 -9.92 -9.60 14.96
CA ALA A 63 -9.41 -10.31 13.78
C ALA A 63 -7.91 -10.03 13.54
N PRO A 64 -7.01 -10.31 14.51
CA PRO A 64 -5.63 -9.85 14.47
C PRO A 64 -4.84 -10.33 13.25
N ARG A 65 -5.09 -11.57 12.77
CA ARG A 65 -4.43 -12.11 11.57
C ARG A 65 -4.81 -11.36 10.30
N ARG A 66 -6.11 -11.07 10.12
CA ARG A 66 -6.62 -10.32 8.96
C ARG A 66 -6.10 -8.88 8.99
N THR A 67 -6.18 -8.25 10.17
CA THR A 67 -5.64 -6.92 10.40
C THR A 67 -4.15 -6.86 10.06
N ALA A 68 -3.35 -7.82 10.54
CA ALA A 68 -1.93 -7.88 10.21
C ALA A 68 -1.70 -8.01 8.70
N ALA A 69 -2.44 -8.90 8.01
CA ALA A 69 -2.31 -9.10 6.57
C ALA A 69 -2.61 -7.83 5.77
N ILE A 70 -3.69 -7.11 6.08
CA ILE A 70 -4.05 -5.85 5.41
C ILE A 70 -2.94 -4.81 5.62
N ARG A 71 -2.48 -4.65 6.86
CA ARG A 71 -1.45 -3.66 7.21
C ARG A 71 -0.11 -3.94 6.52
N THR A 72 0.36 -5.19 6.54
CA THR A 72 1.59 -5.58 5.85
C THR A 72 1.47 -5.37 4.35
N THR A 73 0.33 -5.74 3.76
CA THR A 73 0.10 -5.53 2.32
C THR A 73 0.10 -4.04 1.95
N ALA A 74 -0.54 -3.19 2.76
CA ALA A 74 -0.57 -1.75 2.56
C ALA A 74 0.82 -1.11 2.71
N ALA A 75 1.58 -1.50 3.74
CA ALA A 75 2.96 -1.04 3.94
C ALA A 75 3.86 -1.46 2.76
N ALA A 76 3.72 -2.69 2.27
CA ALA A 76 4.44 -3.16 1.09
C ALA A 76 4.05 -2.36 -0.16
N ALA A 77 2.76 -2.07 -0.37
CA ALA A 77 2.27 -1.30 -1.50
C ALA A 77 2.80 0.14 -1.48
N LEU A 78 2.74 0.84 -0.33
CA LEU A 78 3.33 2.18 -0.15
C LEU A 78 4.84 2.18 -0.46
N ALA A 79 5.57 1.16 -0.01
CA ALA A 79 6.99 1.03 -0.30
C ALA A 79 7.29 0.78 -1.79
N ARG A 80 6.38 0.11 -2.53
CA ARG A 80 6.48 -0.06 -3.98
C ARG A 80 6.18 1.21 -4.75
N VAL A 81 5.16 1.97 -4.33
CA VAL A 81 4.85 3.30 -4.88
C VAL A 81 6.09 4.18 -4.79
N GLY A 82 6.61 4.36 -3.57
CA GLY A 82 7.93 4.95 -3.34
C GLY A 82 8.04 6.44 -3.70
N THR A 83 6.91 7.14 -3.84
CA THR A 83 6.89 8.60 -3.96
C THR A 83 7.26 9.24 -2.61
N PRO A 84 7.71 10.51 -2.58
CA PRO A 84 8.00 11.20 -1.32
C PRO A 84 6.85 11.14 -0.32
N GLU A 85 5.60 11.25 -0.79
CA GLU A 85 4.39 11.18 0.03
C GLU A 85 4.23 9.77 0.63
N ALA A 86 4.39 8.72 -0.18
CA ALA A 86 4.30 7.34 0.28
C ALA A 86 5.38 7.02 1.33
N LEU A 87 6.59 7.54 1.14
CA LEU A 87 7.70 7.39 2.09
C LEU A 87 7.42 8.14 3.40
N ALA A 88 6.90 9.36 3.33
CA ALA A 88 6.50 10.13 4.51
C ALA A 88 5.43 9.39 5.33
N VAL A 89 4.46 8.75 4.68
CA VAL A 89 3.47 7.90 5.38
C VAL A 89 4.14 6.75 6.12
N LEU A 90 5.11 6.06 5.50
CA LEU A 90 5.84 4.97 6.15
C LEU A 90 6.68 5.46 7.33
N ASP A 91 7.37 6.59 7.20
CA ASP A 91 8.19 7.15 8.28
C ASP A 91 7.34 7.64 9.47
N GLU A 92 6.20 8.29 9.20
CA GLU A 92 5.20 8.64 10.20
C GLU A 92 4.70 7.37 10.92
N ALA A 93 4.26 6.38 10.15
CA ALA A 93 3.74 5.11 10.66
C ALA A 93 4.77 4.32 11.48
N ALA A 94 6.05 4.37 11.12
CA ALA A 94 7.13 3.74 11.88
C ALA A 94 7.39 4.43 13.21
N SER A 95 7.24 5.76 13.26
CA SER A 95 7.58 6.60 14.41
C SER A 95 6.45 6.71 15.43
N SER A 96 5.24 7.03 14.96
CA SER A 96 4.08 7.37 15.81
C SER A 96 2.90 6.40 15.66
N GLY A 97 2.94 5.48 14.69
CA GLY A 97 1.85 4.54 14.45
C GLY A 97 1.61 3.57 15.63
N PRO A 98 0.40 2.97 15.76
CA PRO A 98 0.14 1.90 16.72
C PRO A 98 1.07 0.68 16.56
N ARG A 99 1.21 -0.16 17.59
CA ARG A 99 2.14 -1.32 17.58
C ARG A 99 2.01 -2.20 16.33
N GLY A 100 0.78 -2.51 15.90
CA GLY A 100 0.53 -3.33 14.71
C GLY A 100 0.92 -2.65 13.40
N VAL A 101 0.77 -1.32 13.32
CA VAL A 101 1.18 -0.52 12.17
C VAL A 101 2.71 -0.46 12.09
N ARG A 102 3.38 -0.15 13.20
CA ARG A 102 4.85 -0.15 13.27
C ARG A 102 5.44 -1.51 12.89
N ALA A 103 4.81 -2.60 13.34
CA ALA A 103 5.23 -3.95 12.98
C ALA A 103 5.17 -4.19 11.47
N ALA A 104 4.08 -3.80 10.81
CA ALA A 104 3.91 -3.93 9.36
C ALA A 104 4.93 -3.10 8.57
N VAL A 105 5.24 -1.88 9.00
CA VAL A 105 6.19 -1.01 8.29
C VAL A 105 7.64 -1.47 8.43
N ARG A 106 8.04 -2.01 9.60
CA ARG A 106 9.42 -2.46 9.85
C ARG A 106 9.93 -3.47 8.83
N GLU A 107 9.05 -4.32 8.32
CA GLU A 107 9.39 -5.30 7.27
C GLU A 107 9.81 -4.64 5.95
N HIS A 108 9.35 -3.41 5.69
CA HIS A 108 9.52 -2.74 4.40
C HIS A 108 10.40 -1.47 4.47
N ALA A 109 10.66 -0.95 5.66
CA ALA A 109 11.54 0.21 5.90
C ALA A 109 12.96 0.03 5.31
N GLY A 110 13.50 -1.21 5.33
CA GLY A 110 14.81 -1.51 4.75
C GLY A 110 14.87 -1.53 3.22
N ARG A 111 13.72 -1.62 2.53
CA ARG A 111 13.64 -1.51 1.05
C ARG A 111 13.42 -0.07 0.62
N ALA A 112 12.58 0.68 1.34
CA ALA A 112 12.32 2.09 1.09
C ALA A 112 13.61 2.93 1.16
N ARG A 113 14.39 2.80 2.25
CA ARG A 113 15.64 3.54 2.45
C ARG A 113 16.73 3.28 1.41
N ARG A 114 16.75 2.08 0.81
CA ARG A 114 17.71 1.74 -0.25
C ARG A 114 17.37 2.34 -1.61
N ARG A 115 16.09 2.68 -1.86
CA ARG A 115 15.67 3.34 -3.10
C ARG A 115 15.78 4.86 -3.06
N SER A 116 15.73 5.46 -1.87
CA SER A 116 15.79 6.91 -1.69
C SER A 116 17.21 7.47 -1.48
N GLN A 117 18.24 6.63 -1.39
CA GLN A 117 19.63 7.10 -1.47
C GLN A 117 20.02 7.32 -2.95
N PRO A 118 20.38 8.56 -3.36
CA PRO A 118 20.97 8.77 -4.67
C PRO A 118 22.33 8.05 -4.73
N GLU A 119 22.59 7.30 -5.80
CA GLU A 119 23.93 6.73 -6.02
C GLU A 119 24.98 7.86 -5.95
N PRO A 120 26.11 7.65 -5.24
CA PRO A 120 27.20 8.59 -5.30
C PRO A 120 27.69 8.64 -6.75
N ARG A 121 27.48 9.79 -7.40
CA ARG A 121 28.11 10.08 -8.69
C ARG A 121 29.61 10.14 -8.46
N GLY A 122 30.29 9.04 -8.78
CA GLY A 122 31.74 9.00 -8.95
C GLY A 122 32.17 9.68 -10.23
#